data_AF-A0A938SX40-F1
#
_entry.id   AF-A0A938SX40-F1
#
_cell.length_a   1.000
_cell.length_b   1.000
_cell.length_c   1.000
_cell.angle_alpha   90.00
_cell.angle_beta   90.00
_cell.angle_gamma   90.00
#
_symmetry.space_group_name_H-M   'P 1'
#
loop_
_entity.id
_entity.type
_entity.pdbx_description
1 polymer ?
#
loop_
_entity_poly.entity_id
_entity_poly.type
_entity_poly.pdbx_seq_one_letter_code
_entity_poly.pdbx_strand_id
1 'polypeptide(L)'
;MTAPPWTPGRLGVRLVDRFRRTEALRLYPGVMASQWDSPDALQELQWEALRALIAHAARQVPYYRRLFRDRGLEPEDFREPADLALLPRLTKEIIRREGAAMLADDWRRFQPRTKATSGSTGVPLRFWIDRRSHGHHWAFIWRAWALSGFVPGDRWAALAGGALVRPSAWTCASASTSG
;
A
#
# COMPACT_ATOMS: atom_id res chain seq x y z
N MET A 1 17.62 -2.99 -28.95
CA MET A 1 18.67 -3.92 -28.47
C MET A 1 18.47 -4.13 -26.98
N THR A 2 18.03 -5.32 -26.57
CA THR A 2 17.85 -5.66 -25.15
C THR A 2 19.22 -5.95 -24.52
N ALA A 3 19.57 -5.21 -23.47
CA ALA A 3 20.84 -5.43 -22.77
C ALA A 3 20.90 -6.85 -22.18
N PRO A 4 22.06 -7.53 -22.25
CA PRO A 4 22.18 -8.90 -21.79
C PRO A 4 21.94 -9.02 -20.28
N PRO A 5 21.46 -10.20 -19.81
CA PRO A 5 20.98 -10.41 -18.45
C PRO A 5 22.04 -10.26 -17.34
N TRP A 6 23.33 -10.26 -17.69
CA TRP A 6 24.48 -10.14 -16.79
C TRP A 6 24.96 -8.70 -16.55
N THR A 7 24.26 -7.69 -17.07
CA THR A 7 24.60 -6.28 -16.80
C THR A 7 24.60 -6.01 -15.29
N PRO A 8 25.59 -5.28 -14.73
CA PRO A 8 25.76 -5.10 -13.28
C PRO A 8 24.50 -4.59 -12.55
N GLY A 9 23.68 -3.77 -13.21
CA GLY A 9 22.40 -3.29 -12.67
C GLY A 9 21.36 -4.39 -12.43
N ARG A 10 21.36 -5.46 -13.25
CA ARG A 10 20.44 -6.60 -13.14
C ARG A 10 20.79 -7.54 -12.00
N LEU A 11 22.08 -7.70 -11.71
CA LEU A 11 22.55 -8.37 -10.50
C LEU A 11 22.28 -7.52 -9.27
N GLY A 12 22.51 -6.21 -9.36
CA GLY A 12 22.24 -5.26 -8.29
C GLY A 12 20.78 -5.26 -7.82
N VAL A 13 19.81 -5.21 -8.74
CA VAL A 13 18.39 -5.22 -8.38
C VAL A 13 17.96 -6.53 -7.71
N ARG A 14 18.51 -7.68 -8.14
CA ARG A 14 18.26 -8.99 -7.50
C ARG A 14 18.79 -9.05 -6.07
N LEU A 15 20.00 -8.53 -5.85
CA LEU A 15 20.60 -8.47 -4.51
C LEU A 15 19.81 -7.52 -3.60
N VAL A 16 19.40 -6.36 -4.11
CA VAL A 16 18.58 -5.40 -3.36
C VAL A 16 17.20 -5.97 -3.02
N ASP A 17 16.52 -6.62 -3.97
CA ASP A 17 15.21 -7.24 -3.73
C ASP A 17 15.31 -8.40 -2.71
N ARG A 18 16.39 -9.21 -2.78
CA ARG A 18 16.66 -10.28 -1.81
C ARG A 18 17.00 -9.74 -0.42
N PHE A 19 17.84 -8.70 -0.33
CA PHE A 19 18.22 -8.07 0.94
C PHE A 19 17.03 -7.37 1.60
N ARG A 20 16.25 -6.60 0.83
CA ARG A 20 15.01 -5.97 1.31
C ARG A 20 13.88 -6.97 1.50
N ARG A 21 14.06 -8.18 0.97
CA ARG A 21 13.08 -9.27 0.98
C ARG A 21 11.74 -8.79 0.38
N THR A 22 11.73 -7.88 -0.58
CA THR A 22 10.46 -7.33 -1.11
C THR A 22 9.76 -8.30 -2.06
N GLU A 23 10.49 -9.25 -2.64
CA GLU A 23 9.99 -10.22 -3.62
C GLU A 23 9.35 -9.55 -4.86
N ALA A 24 9.71 -8.29 -5.12
CA ALA A 24 9.13 -7.49 -6.21
C ALA A 24 9.46 -8.11 -7.57
N LEU A 25 10.68 -8.65 -7.74
CA LEU A 25 11.09 -9.30 -8.98
C LEU A 25 10.36 -10.62 -9.22
N ARG A 26 9.90 -11.28 -8.15
CA ARG A 26 9.09 -12.50 -8.24
C ARG A 26 7.67 -12.17 -8.68
N LEU A 27 7.11 -11.06 -8.21
CA LEU A 27 5.74 -10.62 -8.53
C LEU A 27 5.63 -9.99 -9.92
N TYR A 28 6.69 -9.33 -10.39
CA TYR A 28 6.70 -8.52 -11.60
C TYR A 28 6.21 -9.25 -12.88
N PRO A 29 6.65 -10.49 -13.19
CA PRO A 29 6.15 -11.20 -14.37
C PRO A 29 4.63 -11.42 -14.37
N GLY A 30 4.05 -11.73 -13.20
CA GLY A 30 2.59 -11.90 -13.07
C GLY A 30 1.84 -10.58 -13.26
N VAL A 31 2.36 -9.49 -12.69
CA VAL A 31 1.80 -8.13 -12.86
C VAL A 31 1.86 -7.68 -14.32
N MET A 32 2.91 -8.06 -15.06
CA MET A 32 3.03 -7.79 -16.49
C MET A 32 2.10 -8.65 -17.33
N ALA A 33 1.98 -9.95 -17.03
CA ALA A 33 1.09 -10.86 -17.74
C ALA A 33 -0.37 -10.41 -17.63
N SER A 34 -0.77 -9.93 -16.45
CA SER A 34 -2.17 -9.56 -16.18
C SER A 34 -2.70 -8.39 -17.01
N GLN A 35 -1.85 -7.69 -17.76
CA GLN A 35 -2.31 -6.62 -18.66
C GLN A 35 -2.99 -7.17 -19.93
N TRP A 36 -2.82 -8.46 -20.21
CA TRP A 36 -3.38 -9.16 -21.37
C TRP A 36 -4.56 -10.06 -20.99
N ASP A 37 -4.94 -10.10 -19.72
CA ASP A 37 -6.11 -10.85 -19.26
C ASP A 37 -7.39 -10.23 -19.82
N SER A 38 -8.40 -11.07 -20.04
CA SER A 38 -9.72 -10.58 -20.45
C SER A 38 -10.37 -9.73 -19.35
N PRO A 39 -11.29 -8.82 -19.70
CA PRO A 39 -12.03 -8.04 -18.71
C PRO A 39 -12.70 -8.92 -17.64
N ASP A 40 -13.29 -10.05 -18.04
CA ASP A 40 -13.97 -10.98 -17.13
C ASP A 40 -12.97 -11.65 -16.16
N ALA A 41 -11.81 -12.09 -16.67
CA ALA A 41 -10.76 -12.68 -15.83
C ALA A 41 -10.21 -11.67 -14.81
N LEU A 42 -10.06 -10.40 -15.22
CA LEU A 42 -9.64 -9.32 -14.31
C LEU A 42 -10.71 -9.03 -13.26
N GLN A 43 -11.99 -9.04 -13.64
CA GLN A 43 -13.09 -8.81 -12.72
C GLN A 43 -13.18 -9.92 -11.67
N GLU A 44 -13.06 -11.19 -12.07
CA GLU A 44 -13.00 -12.34 -11.17
C GLU A 44 -11.83 -12.21 -10.18
N LEU A 45 -10.61 -11.94 -10.70
CA LEU A 45 -9.41 -11.78 -9.89
C LEU A 45 -9.55 -10.65 -8.86
N GLN A 46 -10.09 -9.50 -9.28
CA GLN A 46 -10.34 -8.36 -8.40
C GLN A 46 -11.38 -8.71 -7.33
N TRP A 47 -12.44 -9.41 -7.72
CA TRP A 47 -13.52 -9.78 -6.82
C TRP A 47 -13.07 -10.79 -5.76
N GLU A 48 -12.30 -11.82 -6.16
CA GLU A 48 -11.65 -12.75 -5.24
C GLU A 48 -10.74 -12.05 -4.24
N ALA A 49 -9.87 -11.17 -4.72
CA ALA A 49 -8.96 -10.40 -3.86
C ALA A 49 -9.71 -9.49 -2.90
N LEU A 50 -10.80 -8.86 -3.36
CA LEU A 50 -11.63 -7.97 -2.56
C LEU A 50 -12.37 -8.72 -1.45
N ARG A 51 -13.01 -9.86 -1.76
CA ARG A 51 -13.67 -10.70 -0.74
C ARG A 51 -12.68 -11.16 0.34
N ALA A 52 -11.48 -11.59 -0.07
CA ALA A 52 -10.44 -11.97 0.87
C ALA A 52 -10.00 -10.80 1.76
N LEU A 53 -9.91 -9.58 1.21
CA LEU A 53 -9.57 -8.37 1.95
C LEU A 53 -10.67 -7.98 2.95
N ILE A 54 -11.93 -7.98 2.54
CA ILE A 54 -13.10 -7.68 3.39
C ILE A 54 -13.13 -8.66 4.56
N ALA A 55 -13.03 -9.95 4.28
CA ALA A 55 -13.03 -11.00 5.29
C ALA A 55 -11.85 -10.87 6.27
N HIS A 56 -10.66 -10.53 5.76
CA HIS A 56 -9.50 -10.25 6.61
C HIS A 56 -9.73 -9.01 7.49
N ALA A 57 -10.23 -7.91 6.93
CA ALA A 57 -10.48 -6.68 7.66
C ALA A 57 -11.52 -6.88 8.78
N ALA A 58 -12.66 -7.48 8.48
CA ALA A 58 -13.72 -7.75 9.44
C ALA A 58 -13.24 -8.65 10.60
N ARG A 59 -12.42 -9.67 10.29
CA ARG A 59 -11.95 -10.63 11.30
C ARG A 59 -10.73 -10.16 12.08
N GLN A 60 -9.77 -9.49 11.46
CA GLN A 60 -8.44 -9.26 12.03
C GLN A 60 -8.15 -7.80 12.39
N VAL A 61 -8.88 -6.82 11.85
CA VAL A 61 -8.58 -5.40 12.09
C VAL A 61 -9.56 -4.81 13.10
N PRO A 62 -9.12 -4.38 14.31
CA PRO A 62 -10.01 -3.91 15.38
C PRO A 62 -10.98 -2.81 14.96
N TYR A 63 -10.54 -1.85 14.14
CA TYR A 63 -11.41 -0.81 13.58
C TYR A 63 -12.56 -1.39 12.76
N TYR A 64 -12.25 -2.27 11.80
CA TYR A 64 -13.26 -2.84 10.90
C TYR A 64 -14.15 -3.85 11.61
N ARG A 65 -13.63 -4.64 12.56
CA ARG A 65 -14.46 -5.53 13.39
C ARG A 65 -15.54 -4.76 14.14
N ARG A 66 -15.17 -3.62 14.75
CA ARG A 66 -16.14 -2.72 15.38
C ARG A 66 -17.11 -2.14 14.35
N LEU A 67 -16.61 -1.67 13.21
CA LEU A 67 -17.41 -1.07 12.15
C LEU A 67 -18.50 -2.02 11.62
N PHE A 68 -18.15 -3.29 11.44
CA PHE A 68 -19.05 -4.37 11.01
C PHE A 68 -20.11 -4.64 12.06
N ARG A 69 -19.69 -4.88 13.31
CA ARG A 69 -20.59 -5.11 14.44
C ARG A 69 -21.58 -3.96 14.64
N ASP A 70 -21.10 -2.72 14.63
CA ASP A 70 -21.93 -1.53 14.87
C ASP A 70 -22.95 -1.29 13.72
N ARG A 71 -22.74 -1.87 12.54
CA ARG A 71 -23.67 -1.84 11.40
C ARG A 71 -24.46 -3.13 11.22
N GLY A 72 -24.20 -4.16 12.02
CA GLY A 72 -24.78 -5.49 11.82
C GLY A 72 -24.41 -6.13 10.48
N LEU A 73 -23.19 -5.87 9.99
CA LEU A 73 -22.68 -6.42 8.73
C LEU A 73 -21.81 -7.64 8.99
N GLU A 74 -21.88 -8.59 8.08
CA GLU A 74 -21.00 -9.76 7.98
C GLU A 74 -20.25 -9.75 6.63
N PRO A 75 -19.08 -10.41 6.51
CA PRO A 75 -18.36 -10.50 5.24
C PRO A 75 -19.18 -11.06 4.08
N GLU A 76 -20.15 -11.92 4.37
CA GLU A 76 -21.05 -12.58 3.40
C GLU A 76 -22.12 -11.64 2.81
N ASP A 77 -22.28 -10.44 3.38
CA ASP A 77 -23.17 -9.40 2.85
C ASP A 77 -22.60 -8.73 1.59
N PHE A 78 -21.30 -8.90 1.30
CA PHE A 78 -20.63 -8.34 0.13
C PHE A 78 -20.61 -9.37 -1.01
N ARG A 79 -21.64 -9.34 -1.86
CA ARG A 79 -21.86 -10.29 -2.97
C ARG A 79 -21.49 -9.73 -4.33
N GLU A 80 -21.43 -8.41 -4.45
CA GLU A 80 -20.99 -7.70 -5.64
C GLU A 80 -20.21 -6.41 -5.29
N PRO A 81 -19.46 -5.83 -6.25
CA PRO A 81 -18.69 -4.60 -6.00
C PRO A 81 -19.52 -3.41 -5.49
N ALA A 82 -20.82 -3.35 -5.82
CA ALA A 82 -21.72 -2.28 -5.38
C ALA A 82 -21.95 -2.29 -3.86
N ASP A 83 -21.84 -3.45 -3.20
CA ASP A 83 -22.03 -3.61 -1.76
C ASP A 83 -20.96 -2.88 -0.93
N LEU A 84 -19.85 -2.45 -1.54
CA LEU A 84 -18.89 -1.56 -0.89
C LEU A 84 -19.53 -0.26 -0.37
N ALA A 85 -20.68 0.16 -0.93
CA ALA A 85 -21.44 1.29 -0.45
C ALA A 85 -22.01 1.10 0.98
N LEU A 86 -22.10 -0.13 1.47
CA LEU A 86 -22.48 -0.44 2.86
C LEU A 86 -21.44 0.08 3.87
N LEU A 87 -20.18 0.22 3.43
CA LEU A 87 -19.10 0.75 4.25
C LEU A 87 -19.00 2.28 4.11
N PRO A 88 -18.82 3.02 5.23
CA PRO A 88 -18.57 4.44 5.14
C PRO A 88 -17.21 4.72 4.50
N ARG A 89 -17.11 5.87 3.82
CA ARG A 89 -15.84 6.35 3.26
C ARG A 89 -14.80 6.54 4.37
N LEU A 90 -13.62 5.94 4.17
CA LEU A 90 -12.47 6.11 5.06
C LEU A 90 -11.77 7.44 4.76
N THR A 91 -11.63 8.30 5.78
CA THR A 91 -10.96 9.60 5.65
C THR A 91 -9.59 9.60 6.34
N LYS A 92 -8.73 10.57 5.99
CA LYS A 92 -7.42 10.71 6.64
C LYS A 92 -7.57 10.99 8.14
N GLU A 93 -8.61 11.70 8.53
CA GLU A 93 -8.95 12.06 9.90
C GLU A 93 -9.32 10.81 10.71
N ILE A 94 -10.11 9.90 10.12
CA ILE A 94 -10.42 8.60 10.72
C ILE A 94 -9.12 7.80 10.91
N ILE A 95 -8.27 7.68 9.88
CA ILE A 95 -7.02 6.92 10.00
C ILE A 95 -6.13 7.49 11.12
N ARG A 96 -6.01 8.82 11.23
CA ARG A 96 -5.24 9.47 12.31
C ARG A 96 -5.81 9.19 13.69
N ARG A 97 -7.15 9.28 13.84
CA ARG A 97 -7.84 9.06 15.10
C ARG A 97 -7.73 7.60 15.57
N GLU A 98 -7.91 6.66 14.65
CA GLU A 98 -7.95 5.23 14.96
C GLU A 98 -6.54 4.63 15.14
N GLY A 99 -5.54 5.17 14.45
CA GLY A 99 -4.12 4.86 14.67
C GLY A 99 -3.84 3.36 14.65
N ALA A 100 -3.39 2.81 15.78
CA ALA A 100 -3.04 1.39 15.91
C ALA A 100 -4.24 0.43 15.74
N ALA A 101 -5.48 0.90 15.91
CA ALA A 101 -6.67 0.08 15.67
C ALA A 101 -6.88 -0.27 14.17
N MET A 102 -6.13 0.38 13.28
CA MET A 102 -6.09 0.07 11.85
C MET A 102 -5.15 -1.10 11.51
N LEU A 103 -4.35 -1.58 12.48
CA LEU A 103 -3.45 -2.71 12.29
C LEU A 103 -4.18 -4.02 12.58
N ALA A 104 -3.99 -5.01 11.70
CA ALA A 104 -4.48 -6.37 11.93
C ALA A 104 -3.82 -6.99 13.17
N ASP A 105 -4.49 -7.86 13.91
CA ASP A 105 -3.98 -8.44 15.16
C ASP A 105 -2.61 -9.13 14.99
N ASP A 106 -2.37 -9.75 13.84
CA ASP A 106 -1.11 -10.44 13.48
C ASP A 106 -0.11 -9.56 12.70
N TRP A 107 -0.30 -8.23 12.66
CA TRP A 107 0.47 -7.31 11.83
C TRP A 107 1.99 -7.47 11.95
N ARG A 108 2.49 -7.79 13.15
CA ARG A 108 3.92 -7.91 13.45
C ARG A 108 4.61 -8.98 12.59
N ARG A 109 3.88 -10.04 12.24
CA ARG A 109 4.37 -11.13 11.36
C ARG A 109 4.80 -10.60 9.99
N PHE A 110 4.18 -9.53 9.52
CA PHE A 110 4.41 -8.98 8.19
C PHE A 110 5.48 -7.87 8.16
N GLN A 111 6.13 -7.60 9.30
CA GLN A 111 7.26 -6.67 9.44
C GLN A 111 7.00 -5.29 8.79
N PRO A 112 5.91 -4.59 9.15
CA PRO A 112 5.56 -3.37 8.46
C PRO A 112 6.54 -2.25 8.74
N ARG A 113 6.67 -1.38 7.75
CA ARG A 113 7.45 -0.15 7.82
C ARG A 113 6.52 1.04 7.86
N THR A 114 6.82 1.98 8.75
CA THR A 114 6.09 3.25 8.79
C THR A 114 6.46 4.11 7.58
N LYS A 115 5.43 4.67 6.96
CA LYS A 115 5.52 5.67 5.89
C LYS A 115 4.72 6.89 6.30
N ALA A 116 5.10 8.03 5.75
CA ALA A 116 4.38 9.27 5.92
C ALA A 116 4.10 9.89 4.56
N THR A 117 2.91 10.45 4.38
CA THR A 117 2.62 11.26 3.20
C THR A 117 3.34 12.62 3.31
N SER A 118 3.72 13.21 2.17
CA SER A 118 4.43 14.49 2.12
C SER A 118 3.57 15.71 2.51
N GLY A 119 2.29 15.51 2.83
CA GLY A 119 1.44 16.49 3.52
C GLY A 119 1.39 17.89 2.91
N SER A 120 0.78 18.08 1.73
CA SER A 120 0.49 19.42 1.20
C SER A 120 -0.41 20.25 2.12
N THR A 121 -1.23 19.59 2.95
CA THR A 121 -2.17 20.19 3.91
C THR A 121 -1.60 20.30 5.34
N GLY A 122 -0.27 20.27 5.50
CA GLY A 122 0.42 20.55 6.77
C GLY A 122 0.57 19.40 7.76
N VAL A 123 -0.35 18.42 7.81
CA VAL A 123 -0.25 17.26 8.74
C VAL A 123 -0.01 15.95 7.97
N PRO A 124 1.24 15.43 7.94
CA PRO A 124 1.56 14.13 7.36
C PRO A 124 0.69 13.01 7.93
N LEU A 125 0.13 12.18 7.05
CA LEU A 125 -0.54 10.96 7.46
C LEU A 125 0.53 9.87 7.63
N ARG A 126 0.69 9.34 8.84
CA ARG A 126 1.51 8.14 9.10
C ARG A 126 0.67 6.90 8.87
N PHE A 127 1.24 5.94 8.16
CA PHE A 127 0.63 4.65 7.87
C PHE A 127 1.69 3.56 7.78
N TRP A 128 1.25 2.31 7.71
CA TRP A 128 2.12 1.15 7.72
C TRP A 128 2.00 0.40 6.39
N ILE A 129 3.14 -0.01 5.84
CA ILE A 129 3.20 -0.86 4.66
C ILE A 129 4.00 -2.10 5.00
N ASP A 130 3.40 -3.28 4.83
CA ASP A 130 4.10 -4.54 4.97
C ASP A 130 5.06 -4.81 3.80
N ARG A 131 5.95 -5.78 4.00
CA ARG A 131 6.98 -6.15 3.01
C ARG A 131 6.40 -6.57 1.66
N ARG A 132 5.31 -7.34 1.65
CA ARG A 132 4.66 -7.86 0.44
C ARG A 132 3.93 -6.75 -0.30
N SER A 133 3.24 -5.85 0.41
CA SER A 133 2.65 -4.65 -0.20
C SER A 133 3.70 -3.75 -0.82
N HIS A 134 4.86 -3.59 -0.17
CA HIS A 134 5.98 -2.85 -0.74
C HIS A 134 6.54 -3.51 -2.01
N GLY A 135 6.56 -4.85 -2.07
CA GLY A 135 6.92 -5.61 -3.26
C GLY A 135 5.97 -5.37 -4.44
N HIS A 136 4.66 -5.45 -4.20
CA HIS A 136 3.64 -5.15 -5.22
C HIS A 136 3.76 -3.71 -5.72
N HIS A 137 3.96 -2.74 -4.82
CA HIS A 137 4.14 -1.34 -5.19
C HIS A 137 5.27 -1.15 -6.21
N TRP A 138 6.44 -1.77 -5.98
CA TRP A 138 7.55 -1.72 -6.94
C TRP A 138 7.24 -2.48 -8.24
N ALA A 139 6.60 -3.63 -8.17
CA ALA A 139 6.20 -4.38 -9.37
C ALA A 139 5.26 -3.55 -10.28
N PHE A 140 4.29 -2.83 -9.69
CA PHE A 140 3.41 -1.94 -10.44
C PHE A 140 4.13 -0.71 -11.00
N ILE A 141 5.06 -0.10 -10.23
CA ILE A 141 5.91 0.99 -10.75
C ILE A 141 6.73 0.51 -11.95
N TRP A 142 7.37 -0.65 -11.86
CA TRP A 142 8.14 -1.20 -12.97
C TRP A 142 7.27 -1.55 -14.17
N ARG A 143 6.03 -1.98 -13.97
CA ARG A 143 5.07 -2.15 -15.07
C ARG A 143 4.78 -0.82 -15.76
N ALA A 144 4.52 0.23 -15.00
CA ALA A 144 4.30 1.55 -15.56
C ALA A 144 5.53 2.05 -16.34
N TRP A 145 6.74 1.87 -15.80
CA TRP A 145 7.97 2.23 -16.49
C TRP A 145 8.26 1.35 -17.72
N ALA A 146 7.83 0.09 -17.73
CA ALA A 146 8.01 -0.78 -18.88
C ALA A 146 7.34 -0.25 -20.16
N LEU A 147 6.33 0.62 -20.02
CA LEU A 147 5.72 1.34 -21.15
C LEU A 147 6.72 2.25 -21.89
N SER A 148 7.78 2.73 -21.24
CA SER A 148 8.86 3.49 -21.87
C SER A 148 10.07 2.62 -22.28
N GLY A 149 9.92 1.29 -22.22
CA GLY A 149 11.00 0.34 -22.49
C GLY A 149 11.96 0.11 -21.33
N PHE A 150 11.66 0.64 -20.14
CA PHE A 150 12.47 0.40 -18.93
C PHE A 150 12.42 -1.07 -18.51
N VAL A 151 13.57 -1.61 -18.15
CA VAL A 151 13.70 -2.95 -17.55
C VAL A 151 14.24 -2.83 -16.13
N PRO A 152 13.68 -3.56 -15.14
CA PRO A 152 14.23 -3.58 -13.79
C PRO A 152 15.75 -3.85 -13.76
N GLY A 153 16.51 -2.89 -13.24
CA GLY A 153 17.98 -2.90 -13.24
C GLY A 153 18.61 -1.84 -14.16
N ASP A 154 17.82 -1.20 -15.03
CA ASP A 154 18.28 -0.05 -15.80
C ASP A 154 18.58 1.14 -14.87
N ARG A 155 19.52 1.99 -15.30
CA ARG A 155 19.90 3.20 -14.56
C ARG A 155 18.80 4.25 -14.70
N TRP A 156 18.43 4.86 -13.59
CA TRP A 156 17.43 5.93 -13.56
C TRP A 156 17.81 6.98 -12.50
N ALA A 157 17.31 8.20 -12.66
CA ALA A 157 17.46 9.28 -11.69
C ALA A 157 16.07 9.80 -11.32
N ALA A 158 15.86 10.05 -10.03
CA ALA A 158 14.63 10.66 -9.53
C ALA A 158 14.90 12.12 -9.21
N LEU A 159 14.12 13.03 -9.80
CA LEU A 159 14.11 14.44 -9.42
C LEU A 159 12.83 14.69 -8.61
N ALA A 160 12.98 14.94 -7.31
CA ALA A 160 11.87 15.22 -6.41
C ALA A 160 12.22 16.40 -5.51
N GLY A 161 11.28 17.32 -5.33
CA GLY A 161 11.40 18.42 -4.36
C GLY A 161 11.11 17.92 -2.94
N GLY A 162 12.06 18.09 -2.03
CA GLY A 162 11.85 17.89 -0.59
C GLY A 162 11.44 19.19 0.10
N ALA A 163 10.71 19.09 1.21
CA ALA A 163 10.53 20.24 2.10
C ALA A 163 11.88 20.59 2.74
N LEU A 164 12.39 21.80 2.48
CA LEU A 164 13.65 22.31 3.07
C LEU A 164 13.54 22.54 4.59
N VAL A 165 12.32 22.67 5.11
CA VAL A 165 12.07 22.89 6.54
C VAL A 165 11.94 21.55 7.24
N ARG A 166 12.95 21.18 8.05
CA ARG A 166 12.80 20.17 9.10
C ARG A 166 11.85 20.73 10.15
N PRO A 167 10.70 20.10 10.46
CA PRO A 167 9.92 20.51 11.61
C PRO A 167 10.79 20.32 12.86
N SER A 168 11.24 21.42 13.47
CA SER A 168 11.81 21.40 14.81
C SER A 168 10.77 20.85 15.78
N ALA A 169 11.25 20.19 16.82
CA ALA A 169 10.49 19.54 17.88
C ALA A 169 9.09 20.14 18.10
N TRP A 170 8.08 19.28 18.01
CA TRP A 170 6.69 19.60 18.31
C TRP A 170 6.56 20.00 19.79
N THR A 171 6.78 21.26 20.13
CA THR A 171 6.28 21.84 21.38
C THR A 171 4.80 22.09 21.20
N CYS A 172 4.00 21.18 21.75
CA CYS A 172 2.59 21.42 22.03
C CYS A 172 2.52 22.56 23.05
N ALA A 173 2.36 23.79 22.58
CA ALA A 173 1.91 24.88 23.44
C ALA A 173 0.38 24.81 23.47
N SER A 174 -0.14 24.09 24.46
CA SER A 174 -1.50 24.28 24.92
C SER A 174 -1.63 25.70 25.46
N ALA A 175 -2.13 26.63 24.65
CA ALA A 175 -2.64 27.89 25.16
C ALA A 175 -4.08 27.67 25.62
N SER A 176 -4.23 27.12 26.83
CA SER A 176 -5.38 27.45 27.67
C SER A 176 -5.30 28.95 27.97
N THR A 177 -6.29 29.72 27.55
CA THR A 177 -6.63 30.95 28.29
C THR A 177 -8.15 31.08 28.29
N SER A 178 -8.71 30.72 29.44
CA SER A 178 -9.96 31.22 29.99
C SER A 178 -9.94 32.74 30.05
N GLY A 179 -11.04 33.36 29.63
CA GLY A 179 -11.35 34.78 29.78
C GLY A 179 -12.72 35.07 29.20
#